data_AF-A0A849UQW6-F1
#
_entry.id   AF-A0A849UQW6-F1
#
_cell.length_a   1.000
_cell.length_b   1.000
_cell.length_c   1.000
_cell.angle_alpha   90.00
_cell.angle_beta   90.00
_cell.angle_gamma   90.00
#
_symmetry.space_group_name_H-M   'P 1'
#
loop_
_entity.id
_entity.type
_entity.pdbx_description
1 polymer ?
#
loop_
_entity_poly.entity_id
_entity_poly.type
_entity_poly.pdbx_seq_one_letter_code
_entity_poly.pdbx_strand_id
1 'polypeptide(L)'
;MFDTVMIIKKQINIPAKIYKNTIGININHIKNTPNIYFLLFDEYAGLQSLKDSFQYDNSLFYNKLKSDSFTILPTFSNYSITQFSMASMLNMNYIKNIKDSTIVGWEETQKQMLDIKNADIFVAFKNIGYTIKSFSLFEIGANKSIGGNQFLLGHKRVLTNKILHNVLLKDIGYNFVTGKYATNFIQKIFLGDLPIYNNKVEIGLNYSIKNIKSPQFVYAHFLMPHFPFLFDSLGKKVPNNILFKKNNWLNKGEYISYLKFCNSKIIEYEQLIKNRDPNAIIILMSDHGYRYSPQNLSTSTFNNFCAVRNLQNKNPPSSISNVNFFRYVLNSNFNQLLPYLNDKTIALFEK
;
A
#
# COMPACT_ATOMS: atom_id res chain seq x y z
N MET A 1 -2.30 35.16 -31.07
CA MET A 1 -2.00 36.02 -29.90
C MET A 1 -2.91 35.56 -28.77
N PHE A 2 -2.52 34.49 -28.06
CA PHE A 2 -3.32 33.90 -26.98
C PHE A 2 -2.38 33.47 -25.85
N ASP A 3 -2.41 34.32 -24.82
CA ASP A 3 -2.03 34.18 -23.41
C ASP A 3 -1.26 32.93 -22.97
N THR A 4 0.03 33.19 -22.81
CA THR A 4 0.98 32.48 -21.95
C THR A 4 0.49 32.53 -20.50
N VAL A 5 -0.33 31.56 -20.07
CA VAL A 5 -0.70 31.42 -18.65
C VAL A 5 0.50 30.87 -17.87
N MET A 6 1.21 31.78 -17.20
CA MET A 6 2.15 31.48 -16.12
C MET A 6 1.47 30.61 -15.06
N ILE A 7 1.85 29.33 -15.00
CA ILE A 7 1.49 28.45 -13.89
C ILE A 7 2.34 28.85 -12.68
N ILE A 8 1.80 29.72 -11.84
CA ILE A 8 2.36 29.96 -10.51
C ILE A 8 2.15 28.67 -9.70
N LYS A 9 3.23 27.90 -9.52
CA LYS A 9 3.31 26.85 -8.49
C LYS A 9 3.07 27.51 -7.13
N LYS A 10 1.82 27.56 -6.66
CA LYS A 10 1.56 27.74 -5.23
C LYS A 10 1.88 26.41 -4.55
N GLN A 11 3.17 26.15 -4.37
CA GLN A 11 3.65 25.16 -3.43
C GLN A 11 3.21 25.68 -2.06
N ILE A 12 2.19 25.07 -1.47
CA ILE A 12 1.80 25.40 -0.11
C ILE A 12 3.03 25.05 0.73
N ASN A 13 3.78 26.07 1.14
CA ASN A 13 4.83 25.96 2.14
C ASN A 13 4.13 25.68 3.47
N ILE A 14 3.70 24.42 3.64
CA ILE A 14 3.37 23.89 4.94
C ILE A 14 4.72 23.87 5.68
N PRO A 15 4.89 24.66 6.75
CA PRO A 15 6.16 24.69 7.46
C PRO A 15 6.55 23.27 7.82
N ALA A 16 7.82 22.91 7.56
CA ALA A 16 8.35 21.61 7.89
C ALA A 16 8.10 21.38 9.39
N LYS A 17 7.10 20.56 9.71
CA LYS A 17 6.86 20.14 11.07
C LYS A 17 8.15 19.46 11.51
N ILE A 18 8.75 19.91 12.62
CA ILE A 18 9.81 19.14 13.26
C ILE A 18 9.13 17.86 13.72
N TYR A 19 9.26 16.78 12.93
CA TYR A 19 8.74 15.46 13.27
C TYR A 19 9.59 14.94 14.43
N LYS A 20 9.17 15.30 15.65
CA LYS A 20 9.69 14.70 16.86
C LYS A 20 9.22 13.25 16.84
N ASN A 21 10.17 12.30 16.80
CA ASN A 21 9.86 10.87 16.91
C ASN A 21 8.96 10.68 18.14
N THR A 22 7.71 10.26 17.93
CA THR A 22 6.79 10.08 19.06
C THR A 22 6.97 8.73 19.75
N ILE A 23 7.79 7.86 19.16
CA ILE A 23 7.99 6.47 19.60
C ILE A 23 9.42 6.30 20.07
N GLY A 24 9.61 6.37 21.39
CA GLY A 24 10.88 6.08 22.03
C GLY A 24 11.23 4.61 21.89
N ILE A 25 12.20 4.28 21.04
CA ILE A 25 12.84 2.97 21.02
C ILE A 25 13.99 2.98 22.03
N ASN A 26 14.03 1.97 22.90
CA ASN A 26 15.14 1.76 23.80
C ASN A 26 16.22 0.94 23.09
N ILE A 27 17.33 1.61 22.74
CA ILE A 27 18.45 1.02 22.00
C ILE A 27 19.13 -0.10 22.82
N ASN A 28 19.15 0.01 24.14
CA ASN A 28 19.77 -0.98 25.03
C ASN A 28 19.04 -2.34 25.01
N HIS A 29 17.79 -2.37 24.56
CA HIS A 29 17.02 -3.61 24.45
C HIS A 29 17.32 -4.38 23.15
N ILE A 30 17.98 -3.74 22.18
CA ILE A 30 18.19 -4.31 20.85
C ILE A 30 19.37 -5.27 20.90
N LYS A 31 19.10 -6.55 20.68
CA LYS A 31 20.13 -7.61 20.64
C LYS A 31 20.64 -7.87 19.23
N ASN A 32 19.73 -7.86 18.26
CA ASN A 32 20.01 -8.17 16.85
C ASN A 32 19.33 -7.15 15.94
N THR A 33 19.95 -6.88 14.80
CA THR A 33 19.42 -6.00 13.75
C THR A 33 19.32 -6.74 12.42
N PRO A 34 18.41 -7.73 12.28
CA PRO A 34 18.22 -8.43 11.01
C PRO A 34 17.69 -7.46 9.94
N ASN A 35 17.99 -7.73 8.67
CA ASN A 35 17.37 -6.99 7.59
C ASN A 35 15.85 -7.16 7.63
N ILE A 36 15.13 -6.14 7.19
CA ILE A 36 13.67 -6.14 7.13
C ILE A 36 13.25 -5.86 5.71
N TYR A 37 12.41 -6.74 5.15
CA TYR A 37 11.74 -6.53 3.87
C TYR A 37 10.25 -6.38 4.15
N PHE A 38 9.74 -5.17 3.96
CA PHE A 38 8.32 -4.86 4.03
C PHE A 38 7.75 -4.79 2.60
N LEU A 39 7.09 -5.87 2.19
CA LEU A 39 6.44 -6.00 0.89
C LEU A 39 4.93 -5.78 1.08
N LEU A 40 4.45 -4.66 0.56
CA LEU A 40 3.06 -4.27 0.65
C LEU A 40 2.32 -4.48 -0.69
N PHE A 41 1.12 -5.05 -0.63
CA PHE A 41 0.27 -5.40 -1.77
C PHE A 41 -1.08 -4.67 -1.64
N ASP A 42 -1.25 -3.59 -2.42
CA ASP A 42 -2.42 -2.70 -2.34
C ASP A 42 -3.75 -3.44 -2.55
N GLU A 43 -4.68 -3.27 -1.60
CA GLU A 43 -6.03 -3.83 -1.64
C GLU A 43 -6.09 -5.37 -1.66
N TYR A 44 -5.05 -6.06 -1.19
CA TYR A 44 -5.13 -7.51 -1.04
C TYR A 44 -6.10 -7.87 0.11
N ALA A 45 -7.20 -8.53 -0.21
CA ALA A 45 -8.22 -8.94 0.74
C ALA A 45 -7.72 -10.05 1.67
N GLY A 46 -8.00 -9.90 2.97
CA GLY A 46 -7.68 -10.92 3.96
C GLY A 46 -8.45 -12.22 3.76
N LEU A 47 -7.99 -13.28 4.44
CA LEU A 47 -8.53 -14.64 4.29
C LEU A 47 -10.05 -14.71 4.52
N GLN A 48 -10.56 -14.00 5.53
CA GLN A 48 -11.99 -14.00 5.84
C GLN A 48 -12.79 -13.35 4.71
N SER A 49 -12.32 -12.21 4.19
CA SER A 49 -12.94 -11.54 3.05
C SER A 49 -12.96 -12.40 1.80
N LEU A 50 -11.86 -13.08 1.48
CA LEU A 50 -11.79 -13.97 0.32
C LEU A 50 -12.82 -15.10 0.41
N LYS A 51 -13.01 -15.66 1.60
CA LYS A 51 -14.02 -16.69 1.83
C LYS A 51 -15.44 -16.12 1.73
N ASP A 52 -15.74 -15.09 2.51
CA ASP A 52 -17.12 -14.63 2.71
C ASP A 52 -17.64 -13.80 1.53
N SER A 53 -16.78 -12.92 1.00
CA SER A 53 -17.18 -11.95 -0.03
C SER A 53 -16.92 -12.46 -1.45
N PHE A 54 -15.94 -13.35 -1.63
CA PHE A 54 -15.56 -13.85 -2.96
C PHE A 54 -15.83 -15.34 -3.17
N GLN A 55 -16.19 -16.08 -2.12
CA GLN A 55 -16.33 -17.55 -2.17
C GLN A 55 -15.07 -18.23 -2.74
N TYR A 56 -13.91 -17.64 -2.47
CA TYR A 56 -12.63 -18.10 -2.99
C TYR A 56 -11.79 -18.73 -1.88
N ASP A 57 -11.48 -20.02 -2.04
CA ASP A 57 -10.52 -20.69 -1.18
C ASP A 57 -9.08 -20.40 -1.64
N ASN A 58 -8.36 -19.65 -0.80
CA ASN A 58 -6.96 -19.32 -1.01
C ASN A 58 -6.02 -20.17 -0.13
N SER A 59 -6.51 -21.27 0.46
CA SER A 59 -5.78 -22.11 1.41
C SER A 59 -4.43 -22.60 0.89
N LEU A 60 -4.31 -22.95 -0.40
CA LEU A 60 -3.04 -23.39 -1.00
C LEU A 60 -1.93 -22.33 -0.87
N PHE A 61 -2.25 -21.07 -1.11
CA PHE A 61 -1.30 -19.96 -0.97
C PHE A 61 -0.87 -19.77 0.48
N TYR A 62 -1.82 -19.74 1.43
CA TYR A 62 -1.51 -19.59 2.84
C TYR A 62 -0.73 -20.80 3.40
N ASN A 63 -1.05 -22.02 2.96
CA ASN A 63 -0.32 -23.24 3.35
C ASN A 63 1.10 -23.23 2.79
N LYS A 64 1.29 -22.73 1.56
CA LYS A 64 2.63 -22.52 1.01
C LYS A 64 3.44 -21.56 1.89
N LEU A 65 2.91 -20.39 2.23
CA LEU A 65 3.59 -19.45 3.13
C LEU A 65 3.92 -20.07 4.50
N LYS A 66 2.99 -20.82 5.10
CA LYS A 66 3.26 -21.55 6.35
C LYS A 66 4.39 -22.56 6.21
N SER A 67 4.43 -23.31 5.11
CA SER A 67 5.54 -24.25 4.82
C SER A 67 6.89 -23.52 4.67
N ASP A 68 6.86 -22.26 4.23
CA ASP A 68 8.01 -21.36 4.16
C ASP A 68 8.26 -20.61 5.48
N SER A 69 7.75 -21.11 6.61
CA SER A 69 7.95 -20.58 7.97
C SER A 69 7.37 -19.18 8.20
N PHE A 70 6.37 -18.77 7.42
CA PHE A 70 5.61 -17.57 7.73
C PHE A 70 4.55 -17.85 8.80
N THR A 71 4.42 -16.91 9.74
CA THR A 71 3.27 -16.82 10.64
C THR A 71 2.21 -15.98 9.96
N ILE A 72 1.02 -16.55 9.75
CA ILE A 72 -0.13 -15.81 9.21
C ILE A 72 -0.78 -15.04 10.36
N LEU A 73 -0.95 -13.73 10.20
CA LEU A 73 -1.49 -12.87 11.24
C LEU A 73 -2.93 -12.45 10.91
N PRO A 74 -3.88 -12.53 11.88
CA PRO A 74 -5.24 -12.06 11.69
C PRO A 74 -5.30 -10.52 11.79
N THR A 75 -5.06 -9.84 10.66
CA THR A 75 -5.00 -8.38 10.63
C THR A 75 -6.26 -7.71 10.09
N PHE A 76 -6.43 -6.44 10.45
CA PHE A 76 -7.35 -5.53 9.78
C PHE A 76 -6.77 -4.11 9.71
N SER A 77 -7.12 -3.37 8.65
CA SER A 77 -6.75 -1.97 8.50
C SER A 77 -7.60 -1.06 9.37
N ASN A 78 -6.99 0.02 9.86
CA ASN A 78 -7.72 1.03 10.63
C ASN A 78 -8.44 2.04 9.74
N TYR A 79 -8.05 2.15 8.47
CA TYR A 79 -8.63 3.09 7.50
C TYR A 79 -8.87 2.41 6.15
N SER A 80 -9.92 2.84 5.45
CA SER A 80 -10.37 2.28 4.16
C SER A 80 -9.63 2.82 2.93
N ILE A 81 -8.73 3.78 3.12
CA ILE A 81 -8.01 4.49 2.06
C ILE A 81 -6.50 4.38 2.31
N THR A 82 -5.75 4.02 1.27
CA THR A 82 -4.31 3.71 1.31
C THR A 82 -3.47 4.73 2.05
N GLN A 83 -3.61 6.03 1.75
CA GLN A 83 -2.78 7.07 2.39
C GLN A 83 -3.06 7.16 3.89
N PHE A 84 -4.31 6.99 4.31
CA PHE A 84 -4.68 7.04 5.73
C PHE A 84 -4.26 5.76 6.46
N SER A 85 -4.43 4.60 5.83
CA SER A 85 -4.00 3.32 6.41
C SER A 85 -2.49 3.29 6.58
N MET A 86 -1.75 3.69 5.54
CA MET A 86 -0.29 3.76 5.58
C MET A 86 0.23 4.81 6.56
N ALA A 87 -0.36 6.01 6.60
CA ALA A 87 0.03 7.04 7.56
C ALA A 87 -0.15 6.56 9.00
N SER A 88 -1.28 5.92 9.29
CA SER A 88 -1.57 5.40 10.63
C SER A 88 -0.68 4.23 11.03
N MET A 89 -0.48 3.26 10.14
CA MET A 89 0.37 2.09 10.37
C MET A 89 1.83 2.47 10.58
N LEU A 90 2.40 3.30 9.69
CA LEU A 90 3.83 3.65 9.72
C LEU A 90 4.17 4.60 10.88
N ASN A 91 3.22 5.41 11.34
CA ASN A 91 3.36 6.22 12.56
C ASN A 91 2.89 5.49 13.82
N MET A 92 2.37 4.26 13.69
CA MET A 92 1.76 3.48 14.77
C MET A 92 0.76 4.28 15.62
N ASN A 93 0.03 5.21 15.00
CA ASN A 93 -0.89 6.10 15.70
C ASN A 93 -2.11 6.43 14.85
N TYR A 94 -3.23 6.76 15.50
CA TYR A 94 -4.42 7.24 14.79
C TYR A 94 -4.21 8.67 14.27
N ILE A 95 -4.81 8.96 13.12
CA ILE A 95 -4.78 10.29 12.51
C ILE A 95 -5.68 11.21 13.32
N LYS A 96 -5.09 12.31 13.81
CA LYS A 96 -5.83 13.29 14.62
C LYS A 96 -6.88 13.99 13.77
N ASN A 97 -8.04 14.24 14.38
CA ASN A 97 -9.16 14.98 13.78
C ASN A 97 -9.79 14.33 12.54
N ILE A 98 -9.62 13.02 12.36
CA ILE A 98 -10.35 12.24 11.34
C ILE A 98 -11.31 11.31 12.06
N LYS A 99 -12.60 11.43 11.76
CA LYS A 99 -13.67 10.62 12.36
C LYS A 99 -14.19 9.60 11.36
N ASP A 100 -14.92 8.61 11.87
CA ASP A 100 -15.62 7.65 11.02
C ASP A 100 -16.63 8.35 10.10
N SER A 101 -16.81 7.79 8.91
CA SER A 101 -17.62 8.33 7.82
C SER A 101 -17.23 9.74 7.34
N THR A 102 -15.99 10.18 7.57
CA THR A 102 -15.50 11.48 7.06
C THR A 102 -15.32 11.42 5.54
N ILE A 103 -15.85 12.44 4.85
CA ILE A 103 -15.52 12.69 3.45
C ILE A 103 -14.17 13.40 3.41
N VAL A 104 -13.18 12.78 2.78
CA VAL A 104 -11.82 13.29 2.65
C VAL A 104 -11.56 13.80 1.25
N GLY A 105 -10.91 14.95 1.17
CA GLY A 105 -10.48 15.53 -0.08
C GLY A 105 -8.97 15.40 -0.26
N TRP A 106 -8.49 16.12 -1.26
CA TRP A 106 -7.07 16.15 -1.59
C TRP A 106 -6.18 16.74 -0.50
N GLU A 107 -6.67 17.74 0.23
CA GLU A 107 -5.88 18.37 1.29
C GLU A 107 -5.59 17.40 2.44
N GLU A 108 -6.57 16.61 2.85
CA GLU A 108 -6.40 15.56 3.87
C GLU A 108 -5.45 14.47 3.36
N THR A 109 -5.62 14.02 2.10
CA THR A 109 -4.74 13.03 1.47
C THR A 109 -3.30 13.52 1.38
N GLN A 110 -3.07 14.80 1.05
CA GLN A 110 -1.72 15.38 1.01
C GLN A 110 -1.09 15.47 2.40
N LYS A 111 -1.86 15.80 3.45
CA LYS A 111 -1.36 15.72 4.82
C LYS A 111 -0.88 14.31 5.16
N GLN A 112 -1.65 13.27 4.80
CA GLN A 112 -1.22 11.90 5.05
C GLN A 112 0.03 11.49 4.27
N MET A 113 0.17 11.94 3.03
CA MET A 113 1.42 11.73 2.28
C MET A 113 2.64 12.39 2.94
N LEU A 114 2.46 13.58 3.54
CA LEU A 114 3.52 14.25 4.30
C LEU A 114 3.85 13.51 5.61
N ASP A 115 2.83 13.01 6.31
CA ASP A 115 3.00 12.22 7.53
C ASP A 115 3.69 10.86 7.25
N ILE A 116 3.43 10.25 6.09
CA ILE A 116 4.12 9.03 5.64
C ILE A 116 5.61 9.32 5.37
N LYS A 117 5.92 10.47 4.78
CA LYS A 117 7.28 10.81 4.36
C LYS A 117 8.29 10.76 5.50
N ASN A 118 7.87 11.16 6.70
CA ASN A 118 8.71 11.17 7.89
C ASN A 118 8.16 10.26 8.99
N ALA A 119 7.50 9.16 8.60
CA ALA A 119 6.81 8.31 9.56
C ALA A 119 7.73 7.73 10.65
N ASP A 120 7.19 7.60 11.86
CA ASP A 120 7.94 7.22 13.06
C ASP A 120 8.73 5.90 12.88
N ILE A 121 8.19 4.90 12.16
CA ILE A 121 8.91 3.63 11.93
C ILE A 121 10.24 3.82 11.19
N PHE A 122 10.31 4.73 10.22
CA PHE A 122 11.55 4.98 9.47
C PHE A 122 12.56 5.74 10.31
N VAL A 123 12.09 6.67 11.15
CA VAL A 123 12.95 7.41 12.09
C VAL A 123 13.51 6.45 13.14
N ALA A 124 12.65 5.61 13.71
CA ALA A 124 13.00 4.51 14.61
C ALA A 124 14.13 3.64 14.04
N PHE A 125 13.95 3.09 12.84
CA PHE A 125 14.94 2.20 12.23
C PHE A 125 16.26 2.93 11.90
N LYS A 126 16.20 4.19 11.43
CA LYS A 126 17.42 5.00 11.23
C LYS A 126 18.20 5.21 12.52
N ASN A 127 17.51 5.49 13.63
CA ASN A 127 18.16 5.71 14.93
C ASN A 127 18.90 4.47 15.45
N ILE A 128 18.55 3.28 14.97
CA ILE A 128 19.21 2.02 15.33
C ILE A 128 20.09 1.48 14.19
N GLY A 129 20.48 2.34 13.25
CA GLY A 129 21.51 2.08 12.24
C GLY A 129 21.03 1.54 10.89
N TYR A 130 19.71 1.44 10.66
CA TYR A 130 19.20 0.89 9.39
C TYR A 130 19.35 1.87 8.23
N THR A 131 19.79 1.35 7.09
CA THR A 131 19.63 2.02 5.80
C THR A 131 18.20 1.81 5.29
N ILE A 132 17.47 2.90 5.02
CA ILE A 132 16.09 2.84 4.49
C ILE A 132 16.10 2.91 2.97
N LYS A 133 15.65 1.84 2.31
CA LYS A 133 15.41 1.79 0.85
C LYS A 133 13.90 1.71 0.62
N SER A 134 13.34 2.65 -0.14
CA SER A 134 11.90 2.68 -0.43
C SER A 134 11.66 2.63 -1.93
N PHE A 135 10.80 1.69 -2.32
CA PHE A 135 10.29 1.48 -3.66
C PHE A 135 8.76 1.56 -3.60
N SER A 136 8.24 2.76 -3.39
CA SER A 136 6.81 3.00 -3.19
C SER A 136 6.33 4.25 -3.92
N LEU A 137 5.01 4.43 -3.94
CA LEU A 137 4.34 5.61 -4.46
C LEU A 137 4.52 6.86 -3.57
N PHE A 138 5.07 6.69 -2.36
CA PHE A 138 5.34 7.77 -1.41
C PHE A 138 6.80 8.21 -1.45
N GLU A 139 7.05 9.49 -1.19
CA GLU A 139 8.38 9.95 -0.82
C GLU A 139 8.67 9.51 0.62
N ILE A 140 9.84 8.93 0.90
CA ILE A 140 10.24 8.47 2.24
C ILE A 140 11.60 9.09 2.62
N GLY A 141 11.59 10.07 3.52
CA GLY A 141 12.75 10.89 3.83
C GLY A 141 13.31 11.56 2.57
N ALA A 142 14.55 11.21 2.21
CA ALA A 142 15.20 11.66 0.98
C ALA A 142 14.92 10.77 -0.25
N ASN A 143 14.33 9.57 -0.06
CA ASN A 143 13.98 8.68 -1.16
C ASN A 143 12.77 9.23 -1.91
N LYS A 144 12.91 9.45 -3.22
CA LYS A 144 11.81 9.89 -4.09
C LYS A 144 10.82 8.75 -4.35
N SER A 145 9.56 9.10 -4.58
CA SER A 145 8.52 8.17 -5.04
C SER A 145 8.88 7.56 -6.41
N ILE A 146 8.65 6.25 -6.57
CA ILE A 146 8.77 5.55 -7.85
C ILE A 146 7.64 5.93 -8.82
N GLY A 147 6.45 6.24 -8.30
CA GLY A 147 5.30 6.64 -9.10
C GLY A 147 5.44 8.03 -9.74
N GLY A 148 6.48 8.78 -9.35
CA GLY A 148 6.75 10.14 -9.83
C GLY A 148 5.60 11.11 -9.53
N ASN A 149 5.63 12.28 -10.20
CA ASN A 149 4.58 13.29 -10.07
C ASN A 149 3.21 12.80 -10.56
N GLN A 150 3.13 11.71 -11.33
CA GLN A 150 1.89 11.25 -11.95
C GLN A 150 0.95 10.55 -10.97
N PHE A 151 1.45 9.86 -9.95
CA PHE A 151 0.60 9.31 -8.89
C PHE A 151 0.00 10.43 -8.02
N LEU A 152 0.80 11.48 -7.76
CA LEU A 152 0.33 12.75 -7.20
C LEU A 152 -0.68 13.45 -8.15
N LEU A 153 -0.54 13.32 -9.47
CA LEU A 153 -1.45 13.90 -10.47
C LEU A 153 -2.75 13.10 -10.66
N GLY A 154 -2.75 11.77 -10.45
CA GLY A 154 -3.95 10.95 -10.38
C GLY A 154 -4.87 11.42 -9.27
N HIS A 155 -4.29 11.86 -8.15
CA HIS A 155 -5.01 12.55 -7.09
C HIS A 155 -5.13 14.09 -7.30
N LYS A 156 -4.37 14.74 -8.19
CA LYS A 156 -4.68 16.09 -8.71
C LYS A 156 -5.92 16.13 -9.61
N ARG A 157 -6.62 15.01 -9.84
CA ARG A 157 -8.03 15.07 -10.28
C ARG A 157 -8.85 16.02 -9.40
N VAL A 158 -8.50 16.18 -8.13
CA VAL A 158 -9.19 17.08 -7.19
C VAL A 158 -8.72 18.55 -7.29
N LEU A 159 -7.46 18.82 -7.67
CA LEU A 159 -6.98 20.20 -7.90
C LEU A 159 -7.44 20.79 -9.25
N THR A 160 -7.99 19.98 -10.15
CA THR A 160 -8.38 20.40 -11.50
C THR A 160 -9.89 20.42 -11.74
N ASN A 161 -10.70 20.16 -10.71
CA ASN A 161 -12.17 20.32 -10.74
C ASN A 161 -12.65 21.78 -10.93
N LYS A 162 -11.74 22.74 -11.12
CA LYS A 162 -12.04 24.16 -11.43
C LYS A 162 -11.68 24.57 -12.86
N ILE A 163 -11.22 23.65 -13.72
CA ILE A 163 -10.90 23.93 -15.13
C ILE A 163 -11.94 23.25 -16.02
N LEU A 164 -12.68 24.05 -16.79
CA LEU A 164 -13.82 23.65 -17.64
C LEU A 164 -13.54 22.42 -18.52
N HIS A 165 -12.33 22.29 -19.07
CA HIS A 165 -11.95 21.16 -19.93
C HIS A 165 -11.94 19.80 -19.21
N ASN A 166 -11.71 19.75 -17.89
CA ASN A 166 -11.63 18.49 -17.16
C ASN A 166 -13.00 17.98 -16.66
N VAL A 167 -13.99 18.86 -16.48
CA VAL A 167 -15.40 18.46 -16.33
C VAL A 167 -15.87 17.81 -17.63
N LEU A 168 -15.55 18.43 -18.78
CA LEU A 168 -15.76 17.84 -20.11
C LEU A 168 -15.01 16.50 -20.30
N LEU A 169 -13.78 16.33 -19.79
CA LEU A 169 -13.08 15.03 -19.84
C LEU A 169 -13.61 14.00 -18.82
N LYS A 170 -14.21 14.43 -17.71
CA LYS A 170 -14.87 13.53 -16.75
C LYS A 170 -16.21 13.03 -17.29
N ASP A 171 -16.96 13.89 -17.95
CA ASP A 171 -18.31 13.58 -18.47
C ASP A 171 -18.30 13.01 -19.90
N ILE A 172 -17.37 13.45 -20.76
CA ILE A 172 -17.23 13.02 -22.17
C ILE A 172 -15.98 12.15 -22.37
N GLY A 173 -14.88 12.44 -21.67
CA GLY A 173 -13.61 11.70 -21.82
C GLY A 173 -13.70 10.22 -21.43
N TYR A 174 -14.63 9.83 -20.54
CA TYR A 174 -14.89 8.42 -20.23
C TYR A 174 -15.42 7.64 -21.44
N ASN A 175 -16.10 8.29 -22.40
CA ASN A 175 -16.53 7.68 -23.67
C ASN A 175 -15.38 7.48 -24.69
N PHE A 176 -14.22 8.08 -24.42
CA PHE A 176 -12.99 7.90 -25.20
C PHE A 176 -11.97 6.97 -24.51
N VAL A 177 -12.18 6.67 -23.23
CA VAL A 177 -11.50 5.60 -22.49
C VAL A 177 -12.27 4.28 -22.67
N THR A 178 -13.60 4.34 -22.62
CA THR A 178 -14.55 3.22 -22.67
C THR A 178 -15.58 3.45 -23.79
N GLY A 179 -16.10 2.41 -24.46
CA GLY A 179 -17.19 2.54 -25.44
C GLY A 179 -16.76 2.69 -26.91
N LYS A 180 -17.70 3.12 -27.78
CA LYS A 180 -17.56 3.11 -29.26
C LYS A 180 -16.44 4.01 -29.80
N TYR A 181 -16.07 5.06 -29.06
CA TYR A 181 -15.03 6.03 -29.46
C TYR A 181 -13.71 5.83 -28.71
N ALA A 182 -13.52 4.66 -28.11
CA ALA A 182 -12.32 4.37 -27.34
C ALA A 182 -11.05 4.38 -28.21
N THR A 183 -9.99 5.05 -27.74
CA THR A 183 -8.70 5.09 -28.44
C THR A 183 -7.56 4.60 -27.56
N ASN A 184 -6.59 3.91 -28.17
CA ASN A 184 -5.41 3.41 -27.46
C ASN A 184 -4.58 4.54 -26.81
N PHE A 185 -4.54 5.72 -27.44
CA PHE A 185 -3.83 6.89 -26.91
C PHE A 185 -4.43 7.39 -25.60
N ILE A 186 -5.76 7.59 -25.56
CA ILE A 186 -6.46 8.08 -24.36
C ILE A 186 -6.44 7.03 -23.25
N GLN A 187 -6.55 5.74 -23.60
CA GLN A 187 -6.40 4.64 -22.64
C GLN A 187 -5.00 4.58 -22.02
N LYS A 188 -3.95 4.84 -22.80
CA LYS A 188 -2.57 4.94 -22.30
C LYS A 188 -2.40 6.13 -21.36
N ILE A 189 -3.01 7.28 -21.66
CA ILE A 189 -3.04 8.44 -20.77
C ILE A 189 -3.80 8.11 -19.47
N PHE A 190 -4.93 7.42 -19.57
CA PHE A 190 -5.75 7.05 -18.42
C PHE A 190 -5.04 6.08 -17.48
N LEU A 191 -4.38 5.04 -18.02
CA LEU A 191 -3.61 4.10 -17.22
C LEU A 191 -2.30 4.71 -16.70
N GLY A 192 -1.77 5.72 -17.38
CA GLY A 192 -0.48 6.33 -17.05
C GLY A 192 0.61 5.28 -16.89
N ASP A 193 1.38 5.41 -15.81
CA ASP A 193 2.46 4.50 -15.45
C ASP A 193 2.00 3.23 -14.70
N LEU A 194 0.69 3.04 -14.43
CA LEU A 194 0.19 1.87 -13.70
C LEU A 194 0.69 0.53 -14.28
N PRO A 195 0.70 0.29 -15.61
CA PRO A 195 1.14 -0.99 -16.17
C PRO A 195 2.62 -1.30 -15.97
N ILE A 196 3.45 -0.29 -15.66
CA ILE A 196 4.89 -0.43 -15.47
C ILE A 196 5.33 -0.16 -14.03
N TYR A 197 4.45 0.35 -13.17
CA TYR A 197 4.78 0.71 -11.78
C TYR A 197 5.27 -0.51 -10.99
N ASN A 198 4.53 -1.62 -11.03
CA ASN A 198 4.92 -2.84 -10.31
C ASN A 198 6.28 -3.38 -10.79
N ASN A 199 6.60 -3.25 -12.08
CA ASN A 199 7.91 -3.61 -12.61
C ASN A 199 9.03 -2.71 -12.04
N LYS A 200 8.80 -1.40 -11.87
CA LYS A 200 9.77 -0.49 -11.24
C LYS A 200 10.02 -0.87 -9.78
N VAL A 201 8.96 -1.22 -9.03
CA VAL A 201 9.06 -1.70 -7.65
C VAL A 201 9.86 -2.99 -7.58
N GLU A 202 9.56 -3.96 -8.46
CA GLU A 202 10.26 -5.23 -8.56
C GLU A 202 11.75 -5.06 -8.88
N ILE A 203 12.11 -4.19 -9.83
CA ILE A 203 13.50 -3.88 -10.16
C ILE A 203 14.25 -3.35 -8.93
N GLY A 204 13.64 -2.42 -8.18
CA GLY A 204 14.23 -1.86 -6.96
C GLY A 204 14.41 -2.90 -5.84
N LEU A 205 13.38 -3.72 -5.61
CA LEU A 205 13.42 -4.83 -4.67
C LEU A 205 14.54 -5.82 -5.02
N ASN A 206 14.57 -6.28 -6.28
CA ASN A 206 15.58 -7.21 -6.77
C ASN A 206 17.00 -6.64 -6.67
N TYR A 207 17.17 -5.34 -6.96
CA TYR A 207 18.45 -4.66 -6.76
C TYR A 207 18.87 -4.68 -5.28
N SER A 208 17.94 -4.48 -4.35
CA SER A 208 18.22 -4.49 -2.90
C SER A 208 18.53 -5.87 -2.34
N ILE A 209 17.89 -6.92 -2.88
CA ILE A 209 18.17 -8.32 -2.55
C ILE A 209 19.55 -8.74 -3.10
N LYS A 210 19.93 -8.27 -4.30
CA LYS A 210 21.25 -8.55 -4.88
C LYS A 210 22.38 -7.78 -4.19
N ASN A 211 22.08 -6.59 -3.65
CA ASN A 211 23.06 -5.67 -3.05
C ASN A 211 22.68 -5.37 -1.59
N ILE A 212 22.72 -6.40 -0.75
CA ILE A 212 22.39 -6.31 0.68
C ILE A 212 23.39 -5.39 1.39
N LYS A 213 22.87 -4.41 2.15
CA LYS A 213 23.67 -3.52 3.01
C LYS A 213 23.05 -3.55 4.41
N SER A 214 23.54 -4.44 5.26
CA SER A 214 22.95 -4.68 6.59
C SER A 214 23.38 -3.65 7.63
N PRO A 215 22.49 -3.28 8.58
CA PRO A 215 21.05 -3.54 8.56
C PRO A 215 20.32 -2.65 7.53
N GLN A 216 19.41 -3.22 6.76
CA GLN A 216 18.54 -2.48 5.83
C GLN A 216 17.06 -2.71 6.12
N PHE A 217 16.28 -1.66 5.91
CA PHE A 217 14.83 -1.72 5.84
C PHE A 217 14.42 -1.44 4.40
N VAL A 218 13.94 -2.46 3.70
CA VAL A 218 13.50 -2.39 2.31
C VAL A 218 11.97 -2.35 2.29
N TYR A 219 11.41 -1.22 1.89
CA TYR A 219 9.97 -1.06 1.67
C TYR A 219 9.66 -1.16 0.18
N ALA A 220 8.87 -2.15 -0.24
CA ALA A 220 8.38 -2.27 -1.60
C ALA A 220 6.84 -2.26 -1.57
N HIS A 221 6.21 -1.33 -2.30
CA HIS A 221 4.75 -1.19 -2.31
C HIS A 221 4.24 -1.44 -3.72
N PHE A 222 3.63 -2.59 -3.94
CA PHE A 222 3.01 -2.98 -5.21
C PHE A 222 1.53 -2.58 -5.24
N LEU A 223 1.05 -2.14 -6.40
CA LEU A 223 -0.35 -1.77 -6.65
C LEU A 223 -1.21 -2.98 -7.05
N MET A 224 -0.80 -4.17 -6.65
CA MET A 224 -1.55 -5.40 -6.93
C MET A 224 -2.13 -5.94 -5.62
N PRO A 225 -3.35 -6.50 -5.64
CA PRO A 225 -4.26 -6.66 -6.79
C PRO A 225 -5.22 -5.47 -7.06
N HIS A 226 -4.92 -4.26 -6.57
CA HIS A 226 -5.74 -3.06 -6.76
C HIS A 226 -6.20 -2.82 -8.23
N PHE A 227 -7.40 -2.26 -8.41
CA PHE A 227 -7.94 -1.91 -9.73
C PHE A 227 -7.10 -0.83 -10.45
N PRO A 228 -6.92 -0.87 -11.79
CA PRO A 228 -7.45 -1.83 -12.76
C PRO A 228 -6.80 -3.21 -12.67
N PHE A 229 -7.58 -4.27 -12.89
CA PHE A 229 -7.11 -5.66 -12.83
C PHE A 229 -6.27 -6.01 -14.06
N LEU A 230 -5.01 -5.56 -14.05
CA LEU A 230 -4.13 -5.49 -15.24
C LEU A 230 -3.75 -6.85 -15.83
N PHE A 231 -3.73 -7.90 -15.02
CA PHE A 231 -3.24 -9.23 -15.41
C PHE A 231 -4.23 -10.31 -14.99
N ASP A 232 -4.35 -11.34 -15.82
CA ASP A 232 -5.09 -12.55 -15.47
C ASP A 232 -4.27 -13.45 -14.52
N SER A 233 -4.85 -14.58 -14.10
CA SER A 233 -4.20 -15.52 -13.18
C SER A 233 -2.91 -16.15 -13.69
N LEU A 234 -2.63 -16.06 -15.00
CA LEU A 234 -1.40 -16.57 -15.61
C LEU A 234 -0.36 -15.46 -15.83
N GLY A 235 -0.66 -14.22 -15.41
CA GLY A 235 0.21 -13.07 -15.60
C GLY A 235 0.16 -12.49 -17.01
N LYS A 236 -0.80 -12.87 -17.84
CA LYS A 236 -0.99 -12.26 -19.15
C LYS A 236 -1.79 -10.96 -18.99
N LYS A 237 -1.34 -9.92 -19.68
CA LYS A 237 -2.02 -8.62 -19.66
C LYS A 237 -3.46 -8.77 -20.17
N VAL A 238 -4.41 -8.30 -19.37
CA VAL A 238 -5.82 -8.27 -19.73
C VAL A 238 -6.03 -7.25 -20.87
N PRO A 239 -6.75 -7.61 -21.95
CA PRO A 239 -7.08 -6.69 -23.04
C PRO A 239 -7.81 -5.43 -22.57
N ASN A 240 -7.51 -4.29 -23.21
CA ASN A 240 -8.08 -2.99 -22.83
C ASN A 240 -9.62 -2.97 -22.86
N ASN A 241 -10.26 -3.65 -23.82
CA ASN A 241 -11.72 -3.75 -23.88
C ASN A 241 -12.35 -4.44 -22.66
N ILE A 242 -11.63 -5.32 -21.97
CA ILE A 242 -12.04 -5.94 -20.70
C ILE A 242 -11.72 -4.99 -19.54
N LEU A 243 -10.48 -4.45 -19.48
CA LEU A 243 -10.05 -3.52 -18.43
C LEU A 243 -10.98 -2.32 -18.25
N PHE A 244 -11.39 -1.74 -19.37
CA PHE A 244 -12.22 -0.53 -19.44
C PHE A 244 -13.72 -0.82 -19.54
N LYS A 245 -14.16 -2.05 -19.32
CA LYS A 245 -15.58 -2.37 -19.21
C LYS A 245 -16.19 -1.57 -18.06
N LYS A 246 -17.38 -1.00 -18.28
CA LYS A 246 -18.09 -0.21 -17.25
C LYS A 246 -18.24 -1.04 -15.96
N ASN A 247 -17.98 -0.41 -14.81
CA ASN A 247 -18.05 -1.02 -13.49
C ASN A 247 -17.13 -2.23 -13.26
N ASN A 248 -16.05 -2.39 -14.05
CA ASN A 248 -15.15 -3.53 -13.88
C ASN A 248 -14.44 -3.57 -12.51
N TRP A 249 -14.35 -2.44 -11.79
CA TRP A 249 -13.88 -2.41 -10.40
C TRP A 249 -14.74 -3.24 -9.43
N LEU A 250 -16.03 -3.49 -9.76
CA LEU A 250 -16.92 -4.38 -9.02
C LEU A 250 -16.75 -5.87 -9.40
N ASN A 251 -15.92 -6.17 -10.40
CA ASN A 251 -15.82 -7.52 -10.94
C ASN A 251 -14.94 -8.42 -10.05
N LYS A 252 -15.61 -9.16 -9.16
CA LYS A 252 -14.97 -10.11 -8.25
C LYS A 252 -14.14 -11.18 -8.96
N GLY A 253 -14.58 -11.64 -10.14
CA GLY A 253 -13.86 -12.67 -10.91
C GLY A 253 -12.51 -12.16 -11.42
N GLU A 254 -12.49 -10.95 -11.97
CA GLU A 254 -11.25 -10.30 -12.44
C GLU A 254 -10.32 -9.96 -11.28
N TYR A 255 -10.87 -9.50 -10.15
CA TYR A 255 -10.09 -9.31 -8.92
C TYR A 255 -9.41 -10.62 -8.46
N ILE A 256 -10.16 -11.73 -8.38
CA ILE A 256 -9.61 -13.04 -7.99
C ILE A 256 -8.59 -13.54 -9.01
N SER A 257 -8.83 -13.31 -10.31
CA SER A 257 -7.88 -13.62 -11.37
C SER A 257 -6.55 -12.89 -11.13
N TYR A 258 -6.59 -11.58 -10.88
CA TYR A 258 -5.39 -10.79 -10.64
C TYR A 258 -4.72 -11.13 -9.29
N LEU A 259 -5.51 -11.43 -8.27
CA LEU A 259 -5.01 -11.88 -6.96
C LEU A 259 -4.24 -13.19 -7.05
N LYS A 260 -4.65 -14.14 -7.91
CA LYS A 260 -3.89 -15.37 -8.15
C LYS A 260 -2.50 -15.10 -8.75
N PHE A 261 -2.40 -14.13 -9.65
CA PHE A 261 -1.09 -13.68 -10.14
C PHE A 261 -0.29 -12.92 -9.07
N CYS A 262 -0.95 -12.13 -8.23
CA CYS A 262 -0.30 -11.52 -7.06
C CYS A 262 0.28 -12.60 -6.12
N ASN A 263 -0.43 -13.70 -5.87
CA ASN A 263 0.09 -14.83 -5.10
C ASN A 263 1.38 -15.40 -5.70
N SER A 264 1.44 -15.62 -7.02
CA SER A 264 2.65 -16.15 -7.65
C SER A 264 3.83 -15.20 -7.49
N LYS A 265 3.61 -13.89 -7.63
CA LYS A 265 4.66 -12.88 -7.40
C LYS A 265 5.10 -12.81 -5.93
N ILE A 266 4.17 -12.93 -4.97
CA ILE A 266 4.51 -13.01 -3.54
C ILE A 266 5.43 -14.20 -3.27
N ILE A 267 5.10 -15.38 -3.79
CA ILE A 267 5.92 -16.59 -3.63
C ILE A 267 7.30 -16.40 -4.30
N GLU A 268 7.36 -15.81 -5.48
CA GLU A 268 8.63 -15.51 -6.14
C GLU A 268 9.51 -14.57 -5.28
N TYR A 269 8.95 -13.46 -4.79
CA TYR A 269 9.71 -12.48 -4.01
C TYR A 269 10.16 -13.03 -2.65
N GLU A 270 9.30 -13.78 -1.94
CA GLU A 270 9.71 -14.39 -0.67
C GLU A 270 10.82 -15.41 -0.87
N GLN A 271 10.77 -16.23 -1.92
CA GLN A 271 11.82 -17.21 -2.22
C GLN A 271 13.14 -16.52 -2.53
N LEU A 272 13.11 -15.46 -3.34
CA LEU A 272 14.32 -14.68 -3.65
C LEU A 272 14.96 -14.10 -2.38
N ILE A 273 14.15 -13.51 -1.49
CA ILE A 273 14.66 -12.96 -0.22
C ILE A 273 15.17 -14.09 0.68
N LYS A 274 14.37 -15.14 0.91
CA LYS A 274 14.69 -16.29 1.75
C LYS A 274 16.01 -16.96 1.36
N ASN A 275 16.25 -17.12 0.06
CA ASN A 275 17.47 -17.77 -0.46
C ASN A 275 18.72 -16.89 -0.31
N ARG A 276 18.56 -15.56 -0.26
CA ARG A 276 19.67 -14.60 -0.18
C ARG A 276 19.92 -14.07 1.22
N ASP A 277 18.88 -13.99 2.04
CA ASP A 277 18.87 -13.37 3.36
C ASP A 277 17.95 -14.16 4.32
N PRO A 278 18.32 -15.42 4.65
CA PRO A 278 17.44 -16.37 5.33
C PRO A 278 16.99 -15.92 6.73
N ASN A 279 17.76 -15.03 7.37
CA ASN A 279 17.52 -14.49 8.70
C ASN A 279 16.73 -13.17 8.69
N ALA A 280 16.41 -12.62 7.51
CA ALA A 280 15.66 -11.39 7.41
C ALA A 280 14.23 -11.54 7.93
N ILE A 281 13.70 -10.49 8.54
CA ILE A 281 12.27 -10.39 8.81
C ILE A 281 11.59 -10.03 7.49
N ILE A 282 10.74 -10.92 6.99
CA ILE A 282 9.97 -10.69 5.76
C ILE A 282 8.52 -10.44 6.17
N ILE A 283 8.03 -9.24 5.87
CA ILE A 283 6.65 -8.83 6.13
C ILE A 283 5.95 -8.76 4.78
N LEU A 284 4.96 -9.62 4.58
CA LEU A 284 4.04 -9.61 3.45
C LEU A 284 2.70 -9.06 3.96
N MET A 285 2.21 -7.95 3.43
CA MET A 285 1.03 -7.32 4.01
C MET A 285 0.25 -6.50 2.98
N SER A 286 -1.04 -6.25 3.22
CA SER A 286 -1.78 -5.19 2.51
C SER A 286 -2.12 -4.03 3.41
N ASP A 287 -2.30 -2.86 2.82
CA ASP A 287 -2.71 -1.64 3.50
C ASP A 287 -4.18 -1.69 3.92
N HIS A 288 -5.06 -2.27 3.11
CA HIS A 288 -6.47 -2.51 3.41
C HIS A 288 -7.00 -3.70 2.59
N GLY A 289 -8.24 -4.08 2.84
CA GLY A 289 -8.95 -5.11 2.06
C GLY A 289 -9.72 -4.53 0.87
N TYR A 290 -10.61 -5.34 0.29
CA TYR A 290 -11.40 -4.96 -0.88
C TYR A 290 -12.54 -3.99 -0.54
N ARG A 291 -12.52 -2.81 -1.18
CA ARG A 291 -13.40 -1.67 -0.83
C ARG A 291 -14.63 -1.49 -1.72
N TYR A 292 -14.80 -2.30 -2.77
CA TYR A 292 -15.86 -2.11 -3.76
C TYR A 292 -17.12 -2.97 -3.53
N SER A 293 -17.36 -3.42 -2.30
CA SER A 293 -18.60 -4.16 -1.97
C SER A 293 -19.80 -3.20 -1.91
N PRO A 294 -20.93 -3.49 -2.58
CA PRO A 294 -22.09 -2.59 -2.65
C PRO A 294 -22.91 -2.48 -1.34
N GLN A 295 -22.56 -3.23 -0.30
CA GLN A 295 -23.16 -3.11 1.04
C GLN A 295 -22.23 -2.29 1.93
N ASN A 296 -22.80 -1.30 2.62
CA ASN A 296 -22.14 -0.39 3.58
C ASN A 296 -20.92 -1.04 4.26
N LEU A 297 -19.73 -0.44 4.07
CA LEU A 297 -18.48 -0.69 4.81
C LEU A 297 -18.38 -2.08 5.43
N SER A 298 -18.33 -3.09 4.56
CA SER A 298 -18.24 -4.47 4.98
C SER A 298 -16.89 -4.78 5.61
N THR A 299 -16.84 -5.83 6.43
CA THR A 299 -15.61 -6.48 6.92
C THR A 299 -14.56 -6.62 5.81
N SER A 300 -14.98 -6.77 4.55
CA SER A 300 -14.10 -6.84 3.38
C SER A 300 -13.13 -5.66 3.22
N THR A 301 -13.56 -4.44 3.56
CA THR A 301 -12.75 -3.23 3.38
C THR A 301 -11.58 -3.20 4.35
N PHE A 302 -11.78 -3.70 5.56
CA PHE A 302 -10.77 -3.63 6.63
C PHE A 302 -9.99 -4.93 6.78
N ASN A 303 -10.60 -6.10 6.55
CA ASN A 303 -9.89 -7.36 6.66
C ASN A 303 -8.86 -7.50 5.53
N ASN A 304 -7.59 -7.42 5.90
CA ASN A 304 -6.43 -7.33 5.02
C ASN A 304 -5.48 -8.52 5.26
N PHE A 305 -4.57 -8.74 4.32
CA PHE A 305 -3.60 -9.84 4.36
C PHE A 305 -2.37 -9.44 5.17
N CYS A 306 -1.87 -10.37 6.00
CA CYS A 306 -0.57 -10.24 6.65
C CYS A 306 0.06 -11.60 6.94
N ALA A 307 1.33 -11.75 6.59
CA ALA A 307 2.17 -12.89 6.89
C ALA A 307 3.59 -12.41 7.20
N VAL A 308 4.19 -12.93 8.27
CA VAL A 308 5.55 -12.53 8.67
C VAL A 308 6.44 -13.74 8.91
N ARG A 309 7.63 -13.74 8.29
CA ARG A 309 8.70 -14.72 8.53
C ARG A 309 9.68 -14.17 9.57
N ASN A 310 10.26 -15.06 10.36
CA ASN A 310 11.27 -14.74 11.38
C ASN A 310 10.76 -13.81 12.50
N LEU A 311 9.47 -13.92 12.87
CA LEU A 311 8.96 -13.38 14.13
C LEU A 311 9.53 -14.18 15.31
N GLN A 312 10.02 -13.47 16.33
CA GLN A 312 10.50 -14.10 17.57
C GLN A 312 9.35 -14.52 18.48
N ASN A 313 8.33 -13.65 18.64
CA ASN A 313 7.09 -14.04 19.28
C ASN A 313 6.17 -14.76 18.28
N LYS A 314 5.92 -16.05 18.51
CA LYS A 314 5.04 -16.89 17.69
C LYS A 314 3.61 -16.99 18.24
N ASN A 315 3.31 -16.31 19.34
CA ASN A 315 1.97 -16.22 19.93
C ASN A 315 1.40 -14.83 19.65
N PRO A 316 0.94 -14.55 18.42
CA PRO A 316 0.35 -13.27 18.10
C PRO A 316 -0.97 -13.08 18.87
N PRO A 317 -1.37 -11.82 19.15
CA PRO A 317 -2.72 -11.50 19.55
C PRO A 317 -3.77 -12.12 18.62
N SER A 318 -4.98 -12.38 19.14
CA SER A 318 -6.09 -12.95 18.36
C SER A 318 -6.53 -12.07 17.18
N SER A 319 -6.24 -10.76 17.25
CA SER A 319 -6.34 -9.82 16.14
C SER A 319 -5.30 -8.72 16.29
N ILE A 320 -4.80 -8.20 15.17
CA ILE A 320 -3.81 -7.10 15.16
C ILE A 320 -4.27 -6.05 14.15
N SER A 321 -4.61 -4.86 14.62
CA SER A 321 -4.84 -3.73 13.72
C SER A 321 -3.54 -3.23 13.09
N ASN A 322 -3.62 -2.65 11.88
CA ASN A 322 -2.44 -2.09 11.20
C ASN A 322 -1.71 -1.02 12.04
N VAL A 323 -2.43 -0.22 12.84
CA VAL A 323 -1.83 0.78 13.75
C VAL A 323 -0.97 0.13 14.84
N ASN A 324 -1.30 -1.10 15.25
CA ASN A 324 -0.57 -1.87 16.24
C ASN A 324 0.46 -2.84 15.63
N PHE A 325 0.45 -3.06 14.31
CA PHE A 325 1.31 -4.05 13.66
C PHE A 325 2.81 -3.79 13.90
N PHE A 326 3.30 -2.58 13.63
CA PHE A 326 4.73 -2.29 13.88
C PHE A 326 5.07 -2.23 15.37
N ARG A 327 4.10 -1.95 16.26
CA ARG A 327 4.29 -2.11 17.71
C ARG A 327 4.55 -3.57 18.05
N TYR A 328 3.75 -4.47 17.46
CA TYR A 328 3.92 -5.91 17.62
C TYR A 328 5.29 -6.38 17.09
N VAL A 329 5.70 -5.96 15.90
CA VAL A 329 7.02 -6.31 15.34
C VAL A 329 8.17 -5.80 16.20
N LEU A 330 8.12 -4.55 16.66
CA LEU A 330 9.14 -3.96 17.52
C LEU A 330 9.22 -4.65 18.89
N ASN A 331 8.07 -4.96 19.49
CA ASN A 331 8.02 -5.69 20.76
C ASN A 331 8.56 -7.12 20.60
N SER A 332 8.12 -7.83 19.56
CA SER A 332 8.51 -9.22 19.26
C SER A 332 10.00 -9.33 18.96
N ASN A 333 10.51 -8.56 17.99
CA ASN A 333 11.83 -8.79 17.41
C ASN A 333 12.93 -7.89 17.97
N PHE A 334 12.57 -6.77 18.59
CA PHE A 334 13.52 -5.77 19.09
C PHE A 334 13.39 -5.53 20.60
N ASN A 335 12.63 -6.38 21.31
CA ASN A 335 12.44 -6.35 22.76
C ASN A 335 11.98 -4.96 23.27
N GLN A 336 11.16 -4.28 22.47
CA GLN A 336 10.53 -3.03 22.85
C GLN A 336 9.28 -3.31 23.71
N LEU A 337 8.83 -2.29 24.44
CA LEU A 337 7.67 -2.37 25.33
C LEU A 337 6.63 -1.32 24.93
N LEU A 338 6.32 -1.24 23.63
CA LEU A 338 5.34 -0.29 23.12
C LEU A 338 3.93 -0.75 23.50
N PRO A 339 3.13 0.10 24.17
CA PRO A 339 1.75 -0.24 24.49
C PRO A 339 0.92 -0.32 23.22
N TYR A 340 0.03 -1.31 23.15
CA TYR A 340 -0.96 -1.38 22.08
C TYR A 340 -2.05 -0.32 22.28
N LEU A 341 -2.49 0.27 21.18
CA LEU A 341 -3.62 1.19 21.16
C LEU A 341 -4.93 0.40 21.04
N ASN A 342 -6.04 0.97 21.51
CA ASN A 342 -7.35 0.36 21.30
C ASN A 342 -7.67 0.26 19.82
N ASP A 343 -8.21 -0.88 19.42
CA ASP A 343 -8.54 -1.24 18.06
C ASP A 343 -9.82 -0.54 17.56
N LYS A 344 -9.74 0.11 16.39
CA LYS A 344 -10.85 0.83 15.73
C LYS A 344 -10.68 0.82 14.22
N THR A 345 -11.81 0.74 13.51
CA THR A 345 -11.92 0.99 12.07
C THR A 345 -12.53 2.36 11.81
N ILE A 346 -11.99 3.09 10.85
CA ILE A 346 -12.45 4.42 10.44
C ILE A 346 -12.68 4.37 8.94
N ALA A 347 -13.94 4.39 8.55
CA ALA A 347 -14.35 4.48 7.19
C ALA A 347 -14.23 5.90 6.66
N LEU A 348 -13.63 6.01 5.49
CA LEU A 348 -13.46 7.27 4.78
C LEU A 348 -14.04 7.17 3.37
N PHE A 349 -14.56 8.29 2.89
CA PHE A 349 -15.14 8.43 1.56
C PHE A 349 -14.41 9.52 0.79
N GLU A 350 -14.03 9.29 -0.46
CA GLU A 350 -13.39 10.32 -1.28
C GLU A 350 -14.43 11.33 -1.80
N LYS A 351 -14.05 12.61 -1.84
CA LYS A 351 -14.90 13.74 -2.31
C LYS A 351 -15.11 13.79 -3.83
#